data_AF-A0A1G6FHD3-F1
#
_entry.id   AF-A0A1G6FHD3-F1
#
_cell.length_a   1.000
_cell.length_b   1.000
_cell.length_c   1.000
_cell.angle_alpha   90.00
_cell.angle_beta   90.00
_cell.angle_gamma   90.00
#
_symmetry.space_group_name_H-M   'P 1'
#
loop_
_entity.id
_entity.type
_entity.pdbx_description
1 polymer ?
#
loop_
_entity_poly.entity_id
_entity_poly.type
_entity_poly.pdbx_seq_one_letter_code
_entity_poly.pdbx_strand_id
1 'polypeptide(L)'
;MSKENLVINAEVCDSRQINEDVYEGYKRIIINSEVLIASQRSREVLNRLGAVINSEAIVDVAEDEIVESRISNGKEVISKDSKPQNKVILLANGKVTIEPGTEDAMEQYVYMLINGSLYCPRSMKGYTDKMLINGSTVLYPEDAVMLDSKFVMDKFFPLRVKENEKYFIAKKLIIEDSVDADKLLEKNVRFETPCVVMRESKVEKLAGVFDITTKIMVIPEDMTFIKGDAELNDALFDKSGSRLYVDGDLTVSTEFTRLDKLEKLTVTGTLIVRESMYQDMKHVDIDADVVEYLFEGKSIVNSAKAIVDRSLLMANEKGVRVVNCALLSIDKDVEPQLICDRLQIKNCAKVSCTEEQESAVHTVAKNVAMVGSLKPGENGGESGGIMGMMGSVFDVVKQVANTSMINAEKHIM
;
A
#
# COMPACT_ATOMS: atom_id res chain seq x y z
N MET A 1 26.95 -2.32 -38.24
CA MET A 1 27.14 -1.96 -36.82
C MET A 1 26.85 -3.21 -36.01
N SER A 2 27.75 -3.65 -35.13
CA SER A 2 27.52 -4.84 -34.29
C SER A 2 26.43 -4.53 -33.28
N LYS A 3 25.36 -5.34 -33.27
CA LYS A 3 24.31 -5.31 -32.25
C LYS A 3 24.90 -5.81 -30.94
N GLU A 4 25.20 -4.95 -29.96
CA GLU A 4 25.81 -5.42 -28.70
C GLU A 4 24.75 -5.83 -27.69
N ASN A 5 23.87 -4.92 -27.28
CA ASN A 5 22.85 -5.22 -26.27
C ASN A 5 21.44 -4.95 -26.81
N LEU A 6 20.49 -5.80 -26.43
CA LEU A 6 19.05 -5.58 -26.59
C LEU A 6 18.39 -5.57 -25.22
N VAL A 7 17.60 -4.53 -24.94
CA VAL A 7 16.73 -4.46 -23.78
C VAL A 7 15.30 -4.32 -24.26
N ILE A 8 14.45 -5.26 -23.89
CA ILE A 8 13.01 -5.26 -24.15
C ILE A 8 12.32 -4.95 -22.84
N ASN A 9 11.61 -3.84 -22.76
CA ASN A 9 10.71 -3.51 -21.66
C ASN A 9 9.28 -3.56 -22.19
N ALA A 10 8.48 -4.49 -21.71
CA ALA A 10 7.08 -4.56 -22.09
C ALA A 10 6.18 -5.06 -20.97
N GLU A 11 4.93 -4.58 -20.88
CA GLU A 11 3.99 -5.15 -19.90
C GLU A 11 3.75 -6.63 -20.22
N VAL A 12 3.48 -6.93 -21.50
CA VAL A 12 3.40 -8.31 -22.01
C VAL A 12 4.41 -8.54 -23.13
N CYS A 13 5.29 -9.52 -22.94
CA CYS A 13 6.20 -10.01 -23.97
C CYS A 13 5.74 -11.41 -24.42
N ASP A 14 5.38 -11.58 -25.69
CA ASP A 14 5.03 -12.88 -26.26
C ASP A 14 6.21 -13.43 -27.07
N SER A 15 6.83 -14.48 -26.54
CA SER A 15 8.00 -15.11 -27.16
C SER A 15 7.66 -16.32 -28.03
N ARG A 16 6.40 -16.77 -28.07
CA ARG A 16 6.06 -18.08 -28.65
C ARG A 16 6.48 -18.25 -30.10
N GLN A 17 6.41 -17.16 -30.86
CA GLN A 17 6.75 -17.10 -32.28
C GLN A 17 8.16 -16.53 -32.55
N ILE A 18 9.03 -16.52 -31.53
CA ILE A 18 10.38 -15.95 -31.62
C ILE A 18 11.14 -16.46 -32.85
N ASN A 19 11.66 -15.50 -33.62
CA ASN A 19 12.53 -15.74 -34.76
C ASN A 19 14.00 -15.58 -34.35
N GLU A 20 14.69 -16.69 -34.10
CA GLU A 20 16.07 -16.74 -33.61
C GLU A 20 17.05 -15.90 -34.46
N ASP A 21 16.91 -15.91 -35.79
CA ASP A 21 17.77 -15.18 -36.73
C ASP A 21 17.76 -13.65 -36.49
N VAL A 22 16.67 -13.11 -35.95
CA VAL A 22 16.54 -11.68 -35.66
C VAL A 22 17.39 -11.28 -34.44
N TYR A 23 17.60 -12.22 -33.51
CA TYR A 23 18.16 -11.98 -32.19
C TYR A 23 19.58 -12.54 -31.99
N GLU A 24 20.00 -13.55 -32.76
CA GLU A 24 21.34 -14.20 -32.65
C GLU A 24 22.51 -13.21 -32.77
N GLY A 25 22.30 -12.08 -33.44
CA GLY A 25 23.30 -11.03 -33.58
C GLY A 25 23.58 -10.18 -32.33
N TYR A 26 22.77 -10.29 -31.26
CA TYR A 26 22.97 -9.55 -30.01
C TYR A 26 23.85 -10.34 -29.03
N LYS A 27 24.85 -9.70 -28.42
CA LYS A 27 25.70 -10.33 -27.38
C LYS A 27 24.96 -10.52 -26.06
N ARG A 28 23.99 -9.66 -25.76
CA ARG A 28 23.17 -9.72 -24.55
C ARG A 28 21.74 -9.30 -24.85
N ILE A 29 20.79 -10.11 -24.39
CA ILE A 29 19.36 -9.81 -24.45
C ILE A 29 18.83 -9.76 -23.02
N ILE A 30 18.12 -8.69 -22.67
CA ILE A 30 17.44 -8.54 -21.38
C ILE A 30 15.97 -8.31 -21.69
N ILE A 31 15.10 -9.12 -21.10
CA ILE A 31 13.64 -9.00 -21.20
C ILE A 31 13.13 -8.60 -19.83
N ASN A 32 12.65 -7.36 -19.70
CA ASN A 32 11.91 -6.90 -18.54
C ASN A 32 10.43 -6.89 -18.90
N SER A 33 9.61 -7.68 -18.21
CA SER A 33 8.17 -7.64 -18.43
C SER A 33 7.33 -7.92 -17.20
N GLU A 34 6.06 -7.55 -17.23
CA GLU A 34 5.15 -8.05 -16.18
C GLU A 34 4.82 -9.52 -16.47
N VAL A 35 4.42 -9.83 -17.71
CA VAL A 35 4.12 -11.19 -18.14
C VAL A 35 4.94 -11.56 -19.37
N LEU A 36 5.69 -12.67 -19.28
CA LEU A 36 6.31 -13.32 -20.45
C LEU A 36 5.45 -14.53 -20.85
N ILE A 37 4.91 -14.52 -22.06
CA ILE A 37 4.25 -15.67 -22.66
C ILE A 37 5.31 -16.51 -23.36
N ALA A 38 5.37 -17.79 -23.02
CA ALA A 38 6.37 -18.70 -23.58
C ALA A 38 5.76 -20.05 -23.96
N SER A 39 6.33 -20.66 -24.97
CA SER A 39 6.15 -22.07 -25.31
C SER A 39 7.43 -22.84 -24.96
N GLN A 40 7.38 -24.17 -25.00
CA GLN A 40 8.58 -24.98 -24.85
C GLN A 40 9.67 -24.58 -25.87
N ARG A 41 9.28 -24.41 -27.15
CA ARG A 41 10.20 -23.99 -28.21
C ARG A 41 10.82 -22.62 -27.92
N SER A 42 10.01 -21.64 -27.51
CA SER A 42 10.54 -20.30 -27.29
C SER A 42 11.48 -20.23 -26.10
N ARG A 43 11.26 -21.01 -25.04
CA ARG A 43 12.21 -21.13 -23.92
C ARG A 43 13.55 -21.69 -24.37
N GLU A 44 13.56 -22.71 -25.21
CA GLU A 44 14.79 -23.28 -25.74
C GLU A 44 15.56 -22.26 -26.58
N VAL A 45 14.86 -21.48 -27.41
CA VAL A 45 15.46 -20.38 -28.20
C VAL A 45 16.03 -19.30 -27.27
N LEU A 46 15.25 -18.81 -26.30
CA LEU A 46 15.69 -17.78 -25.34
C LEU A 46 16.90 -18.23 -24.52
N ASN A 47 16.95 -19.51 -24.13
CA ASN A 47 18.09 -20.09 -23.43
C ASN A 47 19.34 -20.15 -24.31
N ARG A 48 19.21 -20.56 -25.59
CA ARG A 48 20.35 -20.55 -26.55
C ARG A 48 20.89 -19.15 -26.79
N LEU A 49 20.01 -18.17 -26.88
CA LEU A 49 20.35 -16.75 -27.02
C LEU A 49 20.93 -16.13 -25.73
N GLY A 50 20.95 -16.87 -24.61
CA GLY A 50 21.44 -16.35 -23.33
C GLY A 50 20.61 -15.18 -22.81
N ALA A 51 19.31 -15.14 -23.10
CA ALA A 51 18.43 -14.06 -22.67
C ALA A 51 18.30 -14.04 -21.14
N VAL A 52 18.47 -12.87 -20.55
CA VAL A 52 18.20 -12.62 -19.13
C VAL A 52 16.75 -12.18 -19.00
N ILE A 53 15.93 -13.01 -18.36
CA ILE A 53 14.49 -12.76 -18.18
C ILE A 53 14.26 -12.19 -16.77
N ASN A 54 13.66 -11.01 -16.72
CA ASN A 54 13.20 -10.34 -15.52
C ASN A 54 11.71 -10.08 -15.68
N SER A 55 10.90 -11.12 -15.40
CA SER A 55 9.46 -11.06 -15.52
C SER A 55 8.78 -11.37 -14.19
N GLU A 56 7.69 -10.66 -13.87
CA GLU A 56 6.89 -11.00 -12.67
C GLU A 56 6.25 -12.37 -12.82
N ALA A 57 5.79 -12.70 -14.03
CA ALA A 57 5.21 -13.99 -14.36
C ALA A 57 5.70 -14.53 -15.70
N ILE A 58 5.85 -15.86 -15.78
CA ILE A 58 6.05 -16.58 -17.04
C ILE A 58 4.87 -17.53 -17.22
N VAL A 59 4.11 -17.35 -18.28
CA VAL A 59 2.90 -18.13 -18.57
C VAL A 59 3.17 -19.07 -19.73
N ASP A 60 3.02 -20.37 -19.46
CA ASP A 60 3.11 -21.41 -20.47
C ASP A 60 1.85 -21.44 -21.34
N VAL A 61 2.03 -21.21 -22.63
CA VAL A 61 0.96 -21.23 -23.63
C VAL A 61 1.47 -21.94 -24.87
N ALA A 62 0.63 -22.80 -25.45
CA ALA A 62 0.99 -23.49 -26.69
C ALA A 62 1.25 -22.51 -27.83
N GLU A 63 2.11 -22.89 -28.77
CA GLU A 63 2.59 -22.01 -29.83
C GLU A 63 1.47 -21.58 -30.80
N ASP A 64 0.48 -22.46 -31.00
CA ASP A 64 -0.68 -22.29 -31.88
C ASP A 64 -1.93 -21.77 -31.15
N GLU A 65 -1.92 -21.68 -29.82
CA GLU A 65 -3.07 -21.20 -29.05
C GLU A 65 -3.27 -19.69 -29.24
N ILE A 66 -4.49 -19.26 -29.58
CA ILE A 66 -4.78 -17.83 -29.78
C ILE A 66 -5.03 -17.19 -28.40
N VAL A 67 -4.05 -16.42 -27.94
CA VAL A 67 -4.11 -15.67 -26.67
C VAL A 67 -4.01 -14.17 -26.93
N GLU A 68 -4.96 -13.45 -26.37
CA GLU A 68 -4.97 -11.99 -26.34
C GLU A 68 -4.46 -11.48 -24.99
N SER A 69 -3.76 -10.36 -25.02
CA SER A 69 -3.34 -9.63 -23.83
C SER A 69 -4.27 -8.44 -23.66
N ARG A 70 -4.92 -8.32 -22.50
CA ARG A 70 -5.79 -7.19 -22.16
C ARG A 70 -5.19 -6.45 -20.97
N ILE A 71 -5.07 -5.13 -21.10
CA ILE A 71 -4.66 -4.24 -20.02
C ILE A 71 -5.89 -3.43 -19.60
N SER A 72 -6.22 -3.42 -18.30
CA SER A 72 -7.37 -2.70 -17.75
C SER A 72 -6.93 -1.82 -16.58
N ASN A 73 -7.24 -0.52 -16.67
CA ASN A 73 -6.92 0.45 -15.62
C ASN A 73 -8.23 0.92 -14.96
N GLY A 74 -8.28 0.93 -13.64
CA GLY A 74 -9.44 1.38 -12.87
C GLY A 74 -10.33 0.24 -12.36
N LYS A 75 -11.48 0.00 -13.00
CA LYS A 75 -12.46 -1.02 -12.56
C LYS A 75 -12.78 -1.98 -13.71
N GLU A 76 -12.53 -3.26 -13.50
CA GLU A 76 -12.90 -4.36 -14.39
C GLU A 76 -13.99 -5.22 -13.73
N VAL A 77 -14.99 -5.64 -14.50
CA VAL A 77 -16.01 -6.59 -14.06
C VAL A 77 -16.03 -7.77 -15.01
N ILE A 78 -15.80 -8.97 -14.47
CA ILE A 78 -15.96 -10.23 -15.18
C ILE A 78 -17.37 -10.75 -14.83
N SER A 79 -18.28 -10.64 -15.79
CA SER A 79 -19.68 -11.06 -15.70
C SER A 79 -19.96 -12.24 -16.62
N LYS A 80 -21.16 -12.80 -16.53
CA LYS A 80 -21.60 -13.91 -17.39
C LYS A 80 -21.65 -13.49 -18.86
N ASP A 81 -21.97 -12.23 -19.10
CA ASP A 81 -22.12 -11.66 -20.45
C ASP A 81 -20.78 -11.20 -21.04
N SER A 82 -19.70 -11.21 -20.26
CA SER A 82 -18.38 -10.71 -20.68
C SER A 82 -17.39 -11.82 -21.07
N LYS A 83 -17.88 -12.99 -21.48
CA LYS A 83 -17.02 -14.11 -21.89
C LYS A 83 -16.16 -13.70 -23.10
N PRO A 84 -14.82 -13.71 -22.98
CA PRO A 84 -13.94 -13.46 -24.11
C PRO A 84 -14.11 -14.51 -25.23
N GLN A 85 -13.90 -14.09 -26.48
CA GLN A 85 -13.93 -15.01 -27.63
C GLN A 85 -12.69 -15.89 -27.70
N ASN A 86 -11.52 -15.30 -27.43
CA ASN A 86 -10.22 -15.96 -27.39
C ASN A 86 -9.76 -16.11 -25.94
N LYS A 87 -8.72 -16.90 -25.72
CA LYS A 87 -8.04 -16.95 -24.42
C LYS A 87 -7.44 -15.58 -24.09
N VAL A 88 -7.45 -15.20 -22.82
CA VAL A 88 -7.00 -13.88 -22.36
C VAL A 88 -5.98 -14.00 -21.24
N ILE A 89 -4.91 -13.21 -21.36
CA ILE A 89 -4.06 -12.78 -20.26
C ILE A 89 -4.51 -11.37 -19.86
N LEU A 90 -4.98 -11.19 -18.63
CA LEU A 90 -5.45 -9.90 -18.12
C LEU A 90 -4.40 -9.27 -17.20
N LEU A 91 -3.98 -8.05 -17.51
CA LEU A 91 -3.21 -7.20 -16.61
C LEU A 91 -4.15 -6.10 -16.13
N ALA A 92 -4.47 -6.08 -14.84
CA ALA A 92 -5.45 -5.17 -14.26
C ALA A 92 -4.82 -4.30 -13.17
N ASN A 93 -4.72 -2.99 -13.42
CA ASN A 93 -4.30 -2.01 -12.43
C ASN A 93 -5.54 -1.36 -11.80
N GLY A 94 -5.95 -1.87 -10.62
CA GLY A 94 -7.11 -1.37 -9.89
C GLY A 94 -8.00 -2.47 -9.33
N LYS A 95 -9.32 -2.30 -9.43
CA LYS A 95 -10.31 -3.23 -8.86
C LYS A 95 -10.85 -4.17 -9.94
N VAL A 96 -10.66 -5.47 -9.75
CA VAL A 96 -11.32 -6.52 -10.52
C VAL A 96 -12.46 -7.12 -9.69
N THR A 97 -13.64 -7.22 -10.27
CA THR A 97 -14.81 -7.88 -9.64
C THR A 97 -15.22 -9.06 -10.50
N ILE A 98 -15.18 -10.26 -9.94
CA ILE A 98 -15.74 -11.46 -10.55
C ILE A 98 -17.17 -11.57 -10.05
N GLU A 99 -18.14 -11.74 -10.93
CA GLU A 99 -19.53 -11.97 -10.52
C GLU A 99 -19.80 -13.47 -10.28
N PRO A 100 -20.83 -13.83 -9.49
CA PRO A 100 -21.19 -15.22 -9.28
C PRO A 100 -21.63 -15.92 -10.57
N GLY A 101 -21.26 -17.18 -10.73
CA GLY A 101 -21.68 -18.00 -11.86
C GLY A 101 -20.96 -17.67 -13.17
N THR A 102 -19.71 -17.21 -13.11
CA THR A 102 -18.89 -16.79 -14.26
C THR A 102 -17.84 -17.84 -14.67
N GLU A 103 -18.01 -19.08 -14.24
CA GLU A 103 -17.10 -20.22 -14.52
C GLU A 103 -16.72 -20.31 -16.00
N ASP A 104 -17.72 -20.29 -16.89
CA ASP A 104 -17.54 -20.37 -18.34
C ASP A 104 -16.71 -19.23 -18.94
N ALA A 105 -16.81 -18.02 -18.34
CA ALA A 105 -16.01 -16.86 -18.74
C ALA A 105 -14.58 -16.99 -18.19
N MET A 106 -14.45 -17.44 -16.94
CA MET A 106 -13.18 -17.64 -16.25
C MET A 106 -12.30 -18.71 -16.91
N GLU A 107 -12.88 -19.69 -17.60
CA GLU A 107 -12.15 -20.66 -18.42
C GLU A 107 -11.35 -20.01 -19.57
N GLN A 108 -11.77 -18.83 -20.06
CA GLN A 108 -11.06 -18.12 -21.11
C GLN A 108 -9.86 -17.34 -20.60
N TYR A 109 -9.78 -17.07 -19.29
CA TYR A 109 -8.62 -16.40 -18.72
C TYR A 109 -7.54 -17.46 -18.39
N VAL A 110 -6.43 -17.40 -19.12
CA VAL A 110 -5.29 -18.30 -18.91
C VAL A 110 -4.42 -17.82 -17.76
N TYR A 111 -4.33 -16.50 -17.56
CA TYR A 111 -3.59 -15.88 -16.49
C TYR A 111 -4.12 -14.47 -16.20
N MET A 112 -4.04 -14.03 -14.95
CA MET A 112 -4.32 -12.64 -14.59
C MET A 112 -3.29 -12.10 -13.63
N LEU A 113 -2.78 -10.91 -13.92
CA LEU A 113 -1.99 -10.11 -13.00
C LEU A 113 -2.85 -8.94 -12.52
N ILE A 114 -3.13 -8.88 -11.23
CA ILE A 114 -4.01 -7.87 -10.63
C ILE A 114 -3.19 -7.01 -9.68
N ASN A 115 -2.79 -5.82 -10.13
CA ASN A 115 -2.17 -4.79 -9.32
C ASN A 115 -3.26 -3.94 -8.65
N GLY A 116 -3.80 -4.43 -7.53
CA GLY A 116 -4.87 -3.75 -6.79
C GLY A 116 -5.75 -4.69 -5.98
N SER A 117 -7.06 -4.67 -6.19
CA SER A 117 -8.01 -5.44 -5.38
C SER A 117 -8.86 -6.40 -6.20
N LEU A 118 -8.89 -7.67 -5.82
CA LEU A 118 -9.82 -8.66 -6.35
C LEU A 118 -11.04 -8.81 -5.42
N TYR A 119 -12.24 -8.70 -5.98
CA TYR A 119 -13.49 -9.08 -5.35
C TYR A 119 -13.99 -10.35 -6.02
N CYS A 120 -14.03 -11.45 -5.28
CA CYS A 120 -14.34 -12.78 -5.80
C CYS A 120 -15.44 -13.46 -4.95
N PRO A 121 -16.48 -14.03 -5.57
CA PRO A 121 -17.46 -14.82 -4.86
C PRO A 121 -16.78 -16.04 -4.21
N ARG A 122 -17.25 -16.47 -3.04
CA ARG A 122 -16.66 -17.61 -2.32
C ARG A 122 -16.63 -18.90 -3.16
N SER A 123 -17.69 -19.17 -3.92
CA SER A 123 -17.78 -20.29 -4.86
C SER A 123 -16.71 -20.25 -5.96
N MET A 124 -16.26 -19.05 -6.34
CA MET A 124 -15.29 -18.83 -7.43
C MET A 124 -13.84 -18.82 -6.94
N LYS A 125 -13.59 -19.04 -5.64
CA LYS A 125 -12.24 -19.02 -5.06
C LYS A 125 -11.28 -19.96 -5.79
N GLY A 126 -11.74 -21.11 -6.29
CA GLY A 126 -10.88 -22.07 -7.02
C GLY A 126 -10.25 -21.50 -8.30
N TYR A 127 -10.77 -20.40 -8.85
CA TYR A 127 -10.20 -19.77 -10.05
C TYR A 127 -9.05 -18.81 -9.73
N THR A 128 -8.76 -18.52 -8.46
CA THR A 128 -7.67 -17.61 -8.10
C THR A 128 -6.28 -18.19 -8.35
N ASP A 129 -6.16 -19.50 -8.57
CA ASP A 129 -4.88 -20.18 -8.81
C ASP A 129 -4.19 -19.72 -10.11
N LYS A 130 -4.96 -19.16 -11.05
CA LYS A 130 -4.47 -18.58 -12.30
C LYS A 130 -4.15 -17.09 -12.18
N MET A 131 -4.13 -16.55 -10.96
CA MET A 131 -3.98 -15.13 -10.71
C MET A 131 -2.76 -14.85 -9.84
N LEU A 132 -1.99 -13.82 -10.19
CA LEU A 132 -1.09 -13.15 -9.28
C LEU A 132 -1.74 -11.83 -8.85
N ILE A 133 -1.95 -11.67 -7.55
CA ILE A 133 -2.68 -10.53 -6.98
C ILE A 133 -1.71 -9.72 -6.13
N ASN A 134 -1.26 -8.61 -6.69
CA ASN A 134 -0.42 -7.62 -6.02
C ASN A 134 -1.33 -6.60 -5.29
N GLY A 135 -1.96 -7.04 -4.21
CA GLY A 135 -2.76 -6.19 -3.33
C GLY A 135 -3.70 -6.99 -2.44
N SER A 136 -5.02 -6.74 -2.49
CA SER A 136 -5.98 -7.35 -1.57
C SER A 136 -7.01 -8.23 -2.25
N THR A 137 -7.29 -9.40 -1.68
CA THR A 137 -8.39 -10.27 -2.09
C THR A 137 -9.54 -10.19 -1.09
N VAL A 138 -10.76 -9.95 -1.60
CA VAL A 138 -12.00 -9.92 -0.83
C VAL A 138 -12.90 -11.05 -1.33
N LEU A 139 -13.21 -11.99 -0.44
CA LEU A 139 -14.15 -13.07 -0.71
C LEU A 139 -15.53 -12.74 -0.16
N TYR A 140 -16.54 -12.70 -1.04
CA TYR A 140 -17.90 -12.30 -0.67
C TYR A 140 -18.93 -13.42 -0.94
N PRO A 141 -20.08 -13.44 -0.23
CA PRO A 141 -21.15 -14.41 -0.48
C PRO A 141 -21.80 -14.21 -1.86
N GLU A 142 -22.09 -15.29 -2.59
CA GLU A 142 -22.70 -15.18 -3.94
C GLU A 142 -24.08 -14.51 -3.94
N ASP A 143 -24.82 -14.66 -2.84
CA ASP A 143 -26.19 -14.18 -2.64
C ASP A 143 -26.26 -12.78 -2.02
N ALA A 144 -25.12 -12.11 -1.82
CA ALA A 144 -25.08 -10.81 -1.17
C ALA A 144 -24.97 -9.64 -2.16
N VAL A 145 -25.74 -8.57 -1.89
CA VAL A 145 -25.55 -7.27 -2.52
C VAL A 145 -24.32 -6.60 -1.93
N MET A 146 -23.30 -6.36 -2.76
CA MET A 146 -22.10 -5.64 -2.35
C MET A 146 -22.37 -4.14 -2.19
N LEU A 147 -21.94 -3.59 -1.05
CA LEU A 147 -21.89 -2.15 -0.82
C LEU A 147 -20.44 -1.67 -0.82
N ASP A 148 -20.25 -0.35 -0.65
CA ASP A 148 -18.92 0.23 -0.49
C ASP A 148 -18.18 -0.41 0.68
N SER A 149 -16.86 -0.61 0.52
CA SER A 149 -16.04 -1.31 1.53
C SER A 149 -16.11 -0.68 2.92
N LYS A 150 -16.22 0.65 2.99
CA LYS A 150 -16.57 1.42 4.18
C LYS A 150 -17.91 2.08 3.90
N PHE A 151 -18.99 1.52 4.44
CA PHE A 151 -20.35 1.98 4.18
C PHE A 151 -20.90 2.77 5.36
N VAL A 152 -21.55 3.90 5.08
CA VAL A 152 -22.31 4.66 6.08
C VAL A 152 -23.79 4.52 5.78
N MET A 153 -24.51 3.92 6.71
CA MET A 153 -25.94 3.75 6.64
C MET A 153 -26.61 5.04 7.08
N ASP A 154 -27.14 5.78 6.11
CA ASP A 154 -27.94 6.97 6.33
C ASP A 154 -29.38 6.62 6.74
N LYS A 155 -30.13 7.63 7.23
CA LYS A 155 -31.55 7.50 7.59
C LYS A 155 -32.47 6.97 6.48
N PHE A 156 -32.06 7.04 5.21
CA PHE A 156 -32.86 6.63 4.07
C PHE A 156 -32.57 5.20 3.63
N PHE A 157 -31.46 4.61 4.06
CA PHE A 157 -31.09 3.25 3.71
C PHE A 157 -32.18 2.23 4.07
N PRO A 158 -32.81 2.27 5.27
CA PRO A 158 -33.91 1.36 5.59
C PRO A 158 -35.11 1.44 4.63
N LEU A 159 -35.29 2.56 3.91
CA LEU A 159 -36.37 2.71 2.93
C LEU A 159 -36.03 2.09 1.57
N ARG A 160 -34.74 2.01 1.24
CA ARG A 160 -34.22 1.55 -0.07
C ARG A 160 -33.82 0.08 -0.07
N VAL A 161 -33.58 -0.48 1.12
CA VAL A 161 -33.14 -1.86 1.29
C VAL A 161 -34.23 -2.83 0.82
N LYS A 162 -33.83 -3.92 0.16
CA LYS A 162 -34.74 -4.97 -0.31
C LYS A 162 -35.05 -5.92 0.84
N GLU A 163 -36.26 -6.45 0.85
CA GLU A 163 -36.71 -7.39 1.88
C GLU A 163 -35.98 -8.74 1.73
N ASN A 164 -35.64 -9.38 2.84
CA ASN A 164 -34.97 -10.68 2.91
C ASN A 164 -33.60 -10.74 2.19
N GLU A 165 -32.95 -9.59 2.01
CA GLU A 165 -31.70 -9.47 1.26
C GLU A 165 -30.48 -9.49 2.20
N LYS A 166 -29.38 -10.08 1.72
CA LYS A 166 -28.08 -10.05 2.39
C LYS A 166 -27.20 -8.96 1.79
N TYR A 167 -26.55 -8.17 2.63
CA TYR A 167 -25.62 -7.11 2.22
C TYR A 167 -24.21 -7.43 2.70
N PHE A 168 -23.23 -7.20 1.84
CA PHE A 168 -21.82 -7.42 2.16
C PHE A 168 -21.05 -6.11 2.16
N ILE A 169 -20.30 -5.87 3.24
CA ILE A 169 -19.41 -4.72 3.42
C ILE A 169 -18.02 -5.24 3.75
N ALA A 170 -17.04 -4.94 2.90
CA ALA A 170 -15.72 -5.57 2.99
C ALA A 170 -14.87 -5.14 4.20
N LYS A 171 -15.13 -3.97 4.81
CA LYS A 171 -14.31 -3.43 5.91
C LYS A 171 -15.13 -3.02 7.12
N LYS A 172 -15.99 -2.00 6.96
CA LYS A 172 -16.65 -1.37 8.10
C LYS A 172 -18.01 -0.80 7.72
N LEU A 173 -19.01 -1.08 8.54
CA LEU A 173 -20.31 -0.44 8.51
C LEU A 173 -20.42 0.60 9.63
N ILE A 174 -20.88 1.81 9.34
CA ILE A 174 -21.22 2.82 10.35
C ILE A 174 -22.72 3.08 10.26
N ILE A 175 -23.44 2.95 11.37
CA ILE A 175 -24.88 3.19 11.44
C ILE A 175 -25.11 4.55 12.08
N GLU A 176 -25.66 5.50 11.32
CA GLU A 176 -25.97 6.82 11.87
C GLU A 176 -27.08 6.75 12.93
N ASP A 177 -27.03 7.68 13.89
CA ASP A 177 -28.04 7.83 14.96
C ASP A 177 -29.46 7.95 14.41
N SER A 178 -29.60 8.57 13.23
CA SER A 178 -30.87 8.80 12.55
C SER A 178 -31.48 7.57 11.84
N VAL A 179 -30.77 6.44 11.78
CA VAL A 179 -31.25 5.19 11.17
C VAL A 179 -32.38 4.57 12.00
N ASP A 180 -33.49 4.28 11.32
CA ASP A 180 -34.64 3.57 11.84
C ASP A 180 -34.38 2.05 11.90
N ALA A 181 -34.07 1.56 13.10
CA ALA A 181 -33.75 0.16 13.34
C ALA A 181 -34.97 -0.77 13.16
N ASP A 182 -36.19 -0.30 13.45
CA ASP A 182 -37.41 -1.12 13.28
C ASP A 182 -37.62 -1.48 11.82
N LYS A 183 -37.50 -0.51 10.92
CA LYS A 183 -37.68 -0.74 9.48
C LYS A 183 -36.66 -1.71 8.89
N LEU A 184 -35.45 -1.74 9.43
CA LEU A 184 -34.46 -2.74 9.02
C LEU A 184 -34.88 -4.14 9.44
N LEU A 185 -35.35 -4.29 10.68
CA LEU A 185 -35.82 -5.57 11.21
C LEU A 185 -37.08 -6.06 10.50
N GLU A 186 -38.05 -5.18 10.23
CA GLU A 186 -39.26 -5.49 9.46
C GLU A 186 -38.92 -6.04 8.07
N LYS A 187 -37.83 -5.56 7.46
CA LYS A 187 -37.38 -6.02 6.15
C LYS A 187 -36.54 -7.30 6.19
N ASN A 188 -36.28 -7.87 7.38
CA ASN A 188 -35.54 -9.12 7.57
C ASN A 188 -34.19 -9.15 6.82
N VAL A 189 -33.47 -8.02 6.82
CA VAL A 189 -32.17 -7.91 6.13
C VAL A 189 -31.05 -8.50 6.97
N ARG A 190 -29.98 -8.95 6.30
CA ARG A 190 -28.76 -9.41 6.97
C ARG A 190 -27.55 -8.65 6.46
N PHE A 191 -26.57 -8.43 7.34
CA PHE A 191 -25.32 -7.78 6.99
C PHE A 191 -24.14 -8.66 7.35
N GLU A 192 -23.26 -8.85 6.39
CA GLU A 192 -21.97 -9.49 6.59
C GLU A 192 -20.87 -8.42 6.47
N THR A 193 -20.18 -8.17 7.58
CA THR A 193 -19.10 -7.17 7.67
C THR A 193 -18.12 -7.57 8.78
N PRO A 194 -16.81 -7.30 8.65
CA PRO A 194 -15.87 -7.54 9.74
C PRO A 194 -16.17 -6.71 10.99
N CYS A 195 -16.72 -5.50 10.80
CA CYS A 195 -16.92 -4.52 11.85
C CYS A 195 -18.15 -3.66 11.59
N VAL A 196 -18.88 -3.34 12.66
CA VAL A 196 -19.95 -2.35 12.67
C VAL A 196 -19.76 -1.36 13.80
N VAL A 197 -20.02 -0.08 13.55
CA VAL A 197 -20.01 1.00 14.54
C VAL A 197 -21.44 1.54 14.70
N MET A 198 -21.95 1.58 15.93
CA MET A 198 -23.29 2.10 16.22
C MET A 198 -23.40 2.62 17.65
N ARG A 199 -24.44 3.43 17.91
CA ARG A 199 -24.83 3.86 19.27
C ARG A 199 -25.22 2.69 20.16
N GLU A 200 -24.91 2.80 21.45
CA GLU A 200 -25.25 1.83 22.49
C GLU A 200 -26.73 1.44 22.47
N SER A 201 -27.63 2.42 22.35
CA SER A 201 -29.08 2.23 22.26
C SER A 201 -29.55 1.35 21.10
N LYS A 202 -28.73 1.12 20.08
CA LYS A 202 -29.07 0.28 18.91
C LYS A 202 -28.55 -1.15 19.01
N VAL A 203 -27.61 -1.42 19.90
CA VAL A 203 -26.89 -2.70 19.95
C VAL A 203 -27.84 -3.86 20.21
N GLU A 204 -28.65 -3.79 21.26
CA GLU A 204 -29.57 -4.88 21.62
C GLU A 204 -30.54 -5.22 20.48
N LYS A 205 -30.99 -4.19 19.77
CA LYS A 205 -31.97 -4.31 18.70
C LYS A 205 -31.38 -4.83 17.39
N LEU A 206 -30.18 -4.38 17.03
CA LEU A 206 -29.57 -4.69 15.75
C LEU A 206 -28.55 -5.83 15.81
N ALA A 207 -28.07 -6.27 16.97
CA ALA A 207 -27.02 -7.30 17.04
C ALA A 207 -27.35 -8.57 16.22
N GLY A 208 -28.64 -8.98 16.18
CA GLY A 208 -29.09 -10.16 15.44
C GLY A 208 -29.11 -10.05 13.92
N VAL A 209 -28.93 -8.85 13.33
CA VAL A 209 -28.86 -8.68 11.86
C VAL A 209 -27.46 -8.95 11.30
N PHE A 210 -26.47 -9.07 12.18
CA PHE A 210 -25.06 -9.29 11.83
C PHE A 210 -24.65 -10.74 12.09
N ASP A 211 -23.66 -11.21 11.34
CA ASP A 211 -23.04 -12.50 11.63
C ASP A 211 -22.29 -12.47 12.97
N ILE A 212 -22.23 -13.61 13.65
CA ILE A 212 -21.58 -13.76 14.98
C ILE A 212 -20.09 -13.35 15.00
N THR A 213 -19.44 -13.34 13.85
CA THR A 213 -18.04 -12.94 13.69
C THR A 213 -17.86 -11.43 13.55
N THR A 214 -18.95 -10.67 13.44
CA THR A 214 -18.91 -9.21 13.29
C THR A 214 -18.50 -8.55 14.61
N LYS A 215 -17.41 -7.76 14.60
CA LYS A 215 -17.05 -6.92 15.73
C LYS A 215 -18.02 -5.75 15.85
N ILE A 216 -18.71 -5.63 16.99
CA ILE A 216 -19.56 -4.49 17.31
C ILE A 216 -18.73 -3.46 18.10
N MET A 217 -18.53 -2.29 17.51
CA MET A 217 -17.94 -1.12 18.17
C MET A 217 -19.06 -0.20 18.63
N VAL A 218 -19.13 0.01 19.95
CA VAL A 218 -20.21 0.75 20.59
C VAL A 218 -19.78 2.19 20.84
N ILE A 219 -20.60 3.14 20.39
CA ILE A 219 -20.47 4.56 20.74
C ILE A 219 -21.35 4.82 21.97
N PRO A 220 -20.78 5.16 23.14
CA PRO A 220 -21.56 5.50 24.33
C PRO A 220 -22.49 6.70 24.06
N GLU A 221 -23.68 6.72 24.67
CA GLU A 221 -24.70 7.76 24.42
C GLU A 221 -24.26 9.18 24.79
N ASP A 222 -23.35 9.31 25.76
CA ASP A 222 -22.83 10.59 26.26
C ASP A 222 -21.65 11.15 25.45
N MET A 223 -21.22 10.47 24.39
CA MET A 223 -20.10 10.88 23.55
C MET A 223 -20.54 11.41 22.19
N THR A 224 -19.81 12.38 21.65
CA THR A 224 -19.99 12.86 20.28
C THR A 224 -19.16 12.04 19.30
N PHE A 225 -19.81 11.47 18.28
CA PHE A 225 -19.15 10.71 17.23
C PHE A 225 -18.50 11.62 16.17
N ILE A 226 -17.22 11.37 15.88
CA ILE A 226 -16.43 12.03 14.83
C ILE A 226 -15.96 10.94 13.86
N LYS A 227 -16.36 11.09 12.59
CA LYS A 227 -16.03 10.15 11.52
C LYS A 227 -14.70 10.49 10.87
N GLY A 228 -13.78 9.52 10.82
CA GLY A 228 -12.49 9.66 10.16
C GLY A 228 -11.49 10.46 10.98
N ASP A 229 -10.35 10.76 10.35
CA ASP A 229 -9.25 11.45 11.00
C ASP A 229 -9.62 12.90 11.31
N ALA A 230 -9.14 13.41 12.45
CA ALA A 230 -9.48 14.74 12.94
C ALA A 230 -8.31 15.44 13.63
N GLU A 231 -8.42 16.76 13.75
CA GLU A 231 -7.55 17.57 14.59
C GLU A 231 -8.36 18.15 15.74
N LEU A 232 -7.98 17.83 16.98
CA LEU A 232 -8.56 18.44 18.17
C LEU A 232 -8.01 19.86 18.32
N ASN A 233 -8.83 20.82 17.91
CA ASN A 233 -8.61 22.25 18.08
C ASN A 233 -9.87 22.90 18.68
N ASP A 234 -9.79 24.22 18.91
CA ASP A 234 -10.89 24.94 19.55
C ASP A 234 -12.20 24.89 18.75
N ALA A 235 -12.13 24.93 17.42
CA ALA A 235 -13.31 24.87 16.57
C ALA A 235 -14.02 23.51 16.63
N LEU A 236 -13.25 22.41 16.64
CA LEU A 236 -13.82 21.08 16.81
C LEU A 236 -14.42 20.92 18.20
N PHE A 237 -13.73 21.37 19.24
CA PHE A 237 -14.21 21.30 20.62
C PHE A 237 -15.51 22.08 20.82
N ASP A 238 -15.63 23.28 20.24
CA ASP A 238 -16.86 24.09 20.33
C ASP A 238 -18.07 23.39 19.69
N LYS A 239 -17.83 22.62 18.63
CA LYS A 239 -18.88 21.88 17.91
C LYS A 239 -19.24 20.56 18.59
N SER A 240 -18.25 19.87 19.14
CA SER A 240 -18.36 18.46 19.53
C SER A 240 -18.33 18.23 21.04
N GLY A 241 -17.95 19.23 21.83
CA GLY A 241 -17.93 19.17 23.30
C GLY A 241 -16.71 18.43 23.88
N SER A 242 -16.82 18.07 25.17
CA SER A 242 -15.74 17.51 25.99
C SER A 242 -15.62 15.97 25.97
N ARG A 243 -16.57 15.27 25.32
CA ARG A 243 -16.64 13.80 25.29
C ARG A 243 -16.67 13.32 23.85
N LEU A 244 -15.55 12.80 23.35
CA LEU A 244 -15.33 12.59 21.92
C LEU A 244 -15.02 11.13 21.59
N TYR A 245 -15.72 10.58 20.61
CA TYR A 245 -15.43 9.28 20.01
C TYR A 245 -14.96 9.50 18.56
N VAL A 246 -13.69 9.23 18.26
CA VAL A 246 -13.08 9.46 16.95
C VAL A 246 -12.83 8.12 16.25
N ASP A 247 -13.52 7.88 15.13
CA ASP A 247 -13.30 6.72 14.28
C ASP A 247 -12.20 6.98 13.23
N GLY A 248 -10.96 7.18 13.71
CA GLY A 248 -9.78 7.51 12.90
C GLY A 248 -8.61 7.95 13.77
N ASP A 249 -7.59 8.54 13.14
CA ASP A 249 -6.48 9.18 13.84
C ASP A 249 -6.91 10.53 14.40
N LEU A 250 -6.41 10.89 15.59
CA LEU A 250 -6.67 12.20 16.20
C LEU A 250 -5.35 12.90 16.49
N THR A 251 -5.14 14.06 15.87
CA THR A 251 -4.03 14.94 16.23
C THR A 251 -4.51 16.03 17.19
N VAL A 252 -3.91 16.12 18.37
CA VAL A 252 -4.15 17.24 19.28
C VAL A 252 -3.35 18.44 18.80
N SER A 253 -4.07 19.49 18.40
CA SER A 253 -3.47 20.73 17.90
C SER A 253 -2.58 21.36 18.96
N THR A 254 -1.40 21.85 18.58
CA THR A 254 -0.46 22.45 19.53
C THR A 254 -0.96 23.75 20.15
N GLU A 255 -1.94 24.37 19.51
CA GLU A 255 -2.59 25.61 19.94
C GLU A 255 -3.88 25.34 20.74
N PHE A 256 -4.24 24.08 20.98
CA PHE A 256 -5.45 23.76 21.74
C PHE A 256 -5.24 24.07 23.22
N THR A 257 -5.97 25.07 23.72
CA THR A 257 -5.77 25.63 25.07
C THR A 257 -6.70 25.06 26.14
N ARG A 258 -7.65 24.20 25.76
CA ARG A 258 -8.75 23.74 26.63
C ARG A 258 -8.67 22.26 26.98
N LEU A 259 -7.45 21.71 27.08
CA LEU A 259 -7.22 20.32 27.51
C LEU A 259 -7.83 20.03 28.88
N ASP A 260 -7.83 21.01 29.78
CA ASP A 260 -8.43 20.95 31.12
C ASP A 260 -9.94 20.69 31.08
N LYS A 261 -10.61 21.02 29.97
CA LYS A 261 -12.05 20.83 29.78
C LYS A 261 -12.40 19.55 29.05
N LEU A 262 -11.44 18.82 28.51
CA LEU A 262 -11.69 17.51 27.92
C LEU A 262 -12.00 16.51 29.04
N GLU A 263 -13.05 15.71 28.87
CA GLU A 263 -13.52 14.77 29.90
C GLU A 263 -13.28 13.32 29.48
N LYS A 264 -13.58 12.99 28.22
CA LYS A 264 -13.47 11.63 27.71
C LYS A 264 -13.08 11.62 26.25
N LEU A 265 -12.20 10.69 25.88
CA LEU A 265 -11.67 10.57 24.54
C LEU A 265 -11.50 9.10 24.15
N THR A 266 -12.21 8.65 23.12
CA THR A 266 -11.96 7.35 22.48
C THR A 266 -11.43 7.57 21.07
N VAL A 267 -10.32 6.93 20.71
CA VAL A 267 -9.68 7.04 19.38
C VAL A 267 -9.42 5.64 18.84
N THR A 268 -10.00 5.32 17.69
CA THR A 268 -9.87 3.98 17.08
C THR A 268 -8.61 3.84 16.22
N GLY A 269 -7.97 4.96 15.86
CA GLY A 269 -6.66 5.03 15.25
C GLY A 269 -5.57 5.45 16.24
N THR A 270 -4.69 6.35 15.81
CA THR A 270 -3.57 6.88 16.59
C THR A 270 -3.90 8.21 17.22
N LEU A 271 -3.70 8.35 18.52
CA LEU A 271 -3.70 9.64 19.22
C LEU A 271 -2.30 10.28 19.09
N ILE A 272 -2.22 11.36 18.32
CA ILE A 272 -0.99 12.11 18.06
C ILE A 272 -1.01 13.38 18.91
N VAL A 273 -0.07 13.55 19.83
CA VAL A 273 -0.12 14.63 20.83
C VAL A 273 1.28 14.99 21.32
N ARG A 274 1.50 16.22 21.81
CA ARG A 274 2.76 16.54 22.51
C ARG A 274 2.84 15.80 23.84
N GLU A 275 4.04 15.37 24.22
CA GLU A 275 4.22 14.66 25.49
C GLU A 275 3.74 15.49 26.68
N SER A 276 4.06 16.79 26.72
CA SER A 276 3.60 17.70 27.78
C SER A 276 2.06 17.78 27.85
N MET A 277 1.41 17.93 26.69
CA MET A 277 -0.05 18.01 26.59
C MET A 277 -0.72 16.70 27.02
N TYR A 278 -0.12 15.55 26.67
CA TYR A 278 -0.62 14.26 27.13
C TYR A 278 -0.51 14.12 28.65
N GLN A 279 0.56 14.64 29.27
CA GLN A 279 0.67 14.68 30.74
C GLN A 279 -0.39 15.58 31.37
N ASP A 280 -0.79 16.67 30.70
CA ASP A 280 -1.87 17.56 31.14
C ASP A 280 -3.25 16.91 31.00
N MET A 281 -3.40 15.85 30.19
CA MET A 281 -4.65 15.10 29.98
C MET A 281 -4.86 13.94 30.97
N LYS A 282 -4.11 13.86 32.07
CA LYS A 282 -4.26 12.76 33.07
C LYS A 282 -5.65 12.65 33.70
N HIS A 283 -6.42 13.74 33.71
CA HIS A 283 -7.80 13.75 34.19
C HIS A 283 -8.82 13.23 33.17
N VAL A 284 -8.41 13.04 31.91
CA VAL A 284 -9.26 12.60 30.81
C VAL A 284 -9.33 11.07 30.80
N ASP A 285 -10.53 10.52 30.66
CA ASP A 285 -10.72 9.09 30.35
C ASP A 285 -10.35 8.83 28.89
N ILE A 286 -9.11 8.38 28.65
CA ILE A 286 -8.57 8.15 27.30
C ILE A 286 -8.55 6.65 26.99
N ASP A 287 -9.26 6.28 25.91
CA ASP A 287 -9.23 4.96 25.30
C ASP A 287 -8.65 5.08 23.87
N ALA A 288 -7.37 4.75 23.72
CA ALA A 288 -6.66 4.79 22.44
C ALA A 288 -5.70 3.60 22.34
N ASP A 289 -5.75 2.87 21.23
CA ASP A 289 -4.88 1.71 21.00
C ASP A 289 -3.40 2.11 20.85
N VAL A 290 -3.15 3.28 20.24
CA VAL A 290 -1.81 3.80 19.97
C VAL A 290 -1.74 5.28 20.31
N VAL A 291 -0.71 5.67 21.08
CA VAL A 291 -0.36 7.07 21.33
C VAL A 291 1.01 7.36 20.71
N GLU A 292 1.08 8.33 19.82
CA GLU A 292 2.34 8.83 19.24
C GLU A 292 2.62 10.25 19.72
N TYR A 293 3.83 10.46 20.25
CA TYR A 293 4.26 11.79 20.65
C TYR A 293 4.79 12.61 19.46
N LEU A 294 4.23 13.81 19.28
CA LEU A 294 4.72 14.79 18.33
C LEU A 294 6.20 15.08 18.61
N PHE A 295 7.03 15.06 17.57
CA PHE A 295 8.39 15.54 17.72
C PHE A 295 8.37 17.05 17.91
N GLU A 296 9.03 17.52 18.96
CA GLU A 296 9.20 18.95 19.16
C GLU A 296 10.53 19.48 18.63
N GLY A 297 11.42 18.59 18.19
CA GLY A 297 12.68 18.94 17.54
C GLY A 297 12.54 19.13 16.03
N LYS A 298 13.66 19.37 15.35
CA LYS A 298 13.70 19.59 13.90
C LYS A 298 13.54 18.27 13.15
N SER A 299 12.58 18.19 12.24
CA SER A 299 12.37 17.01 11.40
C SER A 299 12.93 17.19 9.99
N ILE A 300 13.62 16.18 9.49
CA ILE A 300 14.07 16.03 8.10
C ILE A 300 13.37 14.79 7.54
N VAL A 301 12.45 14.97 6.60
CA VAL A 301 11.55 13.91 6.12
C VAL A 301 11.67 13.76 4.60
N ASN A 302 11.57 12.53 4.09
CA ASN A 302 11.51 12.21 2.65
C ASN A 302 12.67 12.82 1.83
N SER A 303 13.90 12.65 2.30
CA SER A 303 15.09 13.27 1.68
C SER A 303 15.96 12.21 1.01
N ALA A 304 16.40 12.46 -0.23
CA ALA A 304 17.34 11.55 -0.91
C ALA A 304 18.69 11.48 -0.17
N LYS A 305 19.18 12.62 0.33
CA LYS A 305 20.38 12.71 1.16
C LYS A 305 20.20 13.72 2.28
N ALA A 306 20.68 13.40 3.47
CA ALA A 306 20.72 14.31 4.61
C ALA A 306 22.08 14.26 5.30
N ILE A 307 22.52 15.38 5.88
CA ILE A 307 23.74 15.47 6.68
C ILE A 307 23.34 15.97 8.07
N VAL A 308 23.80 15.27 9.10
CA VAL A 308 23.66 15.68 10.50
C VAL A 308 25.06 15.98 11.02
N ASP A 309 25.33 17.27 11.20
CA ASP A 309 26.56 17.77 11.81
C ASP A 309 26.31 18.20 13.27
N ARG A 310 27.40 18.49 13.98
CA ARG A 310 27.32 18.93 15.38
C ARG A 310 26.51 20.23 15.53
N SER A 311 26.65 21.15 14.58
CA SER A 311 25.96 22.45 14.63
C SER A 311 24.44 22.29 14.56
N LEU A 312 23.96 21.38 13.71
CA LEU A 312 22.55 21.05 13.57
C LEU A 312 21.99 20.45 14.86
N LEU A 313 22.70 19.52 15.51
CA LEU A 313 22.24 18.92 16.76
C LEU A 313 22.25 19.94 17.90
N MET A 314 23.27 20.79 17.99
CA MET A 314 23.37 21.82 19.03
C MET A 314 22.35 22.94 18.85
N ALA A 315 22.02 23.32 17.62
CA ALA A 315 21.01 24.34 17.33
C ALA A 315 19.57 23.86 17.61
N ASN A 316 19.37 22.56 17.83
CA ASN A 316 18.04 21.97 18.05
C ASN A 316 18.04 21.22 19.38
N GLU A 317 17.86 21.96 20.48
CA GLU A 317 17.90 21.43 21.85
C GLU A 317 16.91 20.27 22.09
N LYS A 318 15.74 20.31 21.43
CA LYS A 318 14.73 19.25 21.48
C LYS A 318 15.03 18.06 20.57
N GLY A 319 16.20 18.07 19.92
CA GLY A 319 16.70 17.03 19.03
C GLY A 319 16.36 17.25 17.55
N VAL A 320 16.86 16.33 16.73
CA VAL A 320 16.66 16.23 15.30
C VAL A 320 16.13 14.83 14.99
N ARG A 321 15.12 14.75 14.12
CA ARG A 321 14.53 13.49 13.65
C ARG A 321 14.70 13.39 12.14
N VAL A 322 15.28 12.30 11.67
CA VAL A 322 15.42 11.99 10.25
C VAL A 322 14.51 10.80 9.91
N VAL A 323 13.59 10.99 8.96
CA VAL A 323 12.60 9.97 8.56
C VAL A 323 12.61 9.78 7.04
N ASN A 324 12.57 8.54 6.56
CA ASN A 324 12.50 8.21 5.13
C ASN A 324 13.64 8.86 4.32
N CYS A 325 14.88 8.65 4.76
CA CYS A 325 16.07 9.16 4.06
C CYS A 325 16.84 8.04 3.34
N ALA A 326 17.17 8.20 2.06
CA ALA A 326 17.91 7.16 1.35
C ALA A 326 19.38 7.09 1.83
N LEU A 327 20.04 8.24 2.01
CA LEU A 327 21.40 8.32 2.54
C LEU A 327 21.54 9.41 3.62
N LEU A 328 21.67 8.99 4.87
CA LEU A 328 21.99 9.87 5.98
C LEU A 328 23.50 9.81 6.28
N SER A 329 24.17 10.95 6.36
CA SER A 329 25.56 11.05 6.79
C SER A 329 25.64 11.79 8.12
N ILE A 330 26.23 11.16 9.12
CA ILE A 330 26.55 11.80 10.40
C ILE A 330 28.01 12.25 10.34
N ASP A 331 28.26 13.54 10.59
CA ASP A 331 29.61 14.08 10.55
C ASP A 331 30.46 13.47 11.68
N LYS A 332 31.75 13.29 11.41
CA LYS A 332 32.71 12.69 12.34
C LYS A 332 32.92 13.51 13.61
N ASP A 333 32.59 14.80 13.59
CA ASP A 333 32.72 15.71 14.73
C ASP A 333 31.56 15.59 15.75
N VAL A 334 30.54 14.78 15.43
CA VAL A 334 29.41 14.48 16.30
C VAL A 334 29.80 13.40 17.30
N GLU A 335 29.79 13.74 18.59
CA GLU A 335 30.09 12.77 19.65
C GLU A 335 28.98 11.70 19.78
N PRO A 336 29.31 10.42 20.05
CA PRO A 336 28.31 9.35 20.20
C PRO A 336 27.22 9.66 21.23
N GLN A 337 27.57 10.32 22.33
CA GLN A 337 26.61 10.73 23.35
C GLN A 337 25.58 11.73 22.79
N LEU A 338 26.02 12.67 21.95
CA LEU A 338 25.13 13.64 21.32
C LEU A 338 24.17 12.98 20.33
N ILE A 339 24.59 11.91 19.66
CA ILE A 339 23.71 11.09 18.80
C ILE A 339 22.60 10.47 19.66
N CYS A 340 22.96 9.80 20.76
CA CYS A 340 21.99 9.20 21.68
C CYS A 340 21.00 10.22 22.24
N ASP A 341 21.49 11.42 22.59
CA ASP A 341 20.70 12.43 23.30
C ASP A 341 19.84 13.31 22.38
N ARG A 342 20.21 13.46 21.10
CA ARG A 342 19.63 14.47 20.21
C ARG A 342 19.22 13.96 18.84
N LEU A 343 19.49 12.72 18.46
CA LEU A 343 19.14 12.22 17.13
C LEU A 343 18.13 11.07 17.21
N GLN A 344 17.11 11.11 16.34
CA GLN A 344 16.20 10.00 16.08
C GLN A 344 16.24 9.65 14.60
N ILE A 345 16.42 8.37 14.26
CA ILE A 345 16.49 7.92 12.86
C ILE A 345 15.40 6.87 12.62
N LYS A 346 14.54 7.09 11.62
CA LYS A 346 13.49 6.15 11.23
C LYS A 346 13.47 5.90 9.73
N ASN A 347 13.29 4.64 9.31
CA ASN A 347 13.03 4.25 7.92
C ASN A 347 14.08 4.79 6.92
N CYS A 348 15.36 4.76 7.28
CA CYS A 348 16.43 5.22 6.38
C CYS A 348 17.09 4.03 5.67
N ALA A 349 17.44 4.15 4.39
CA ALA A 349 18.05 3.03 3.68
C ALA A 349 19.51 2.80 4.12
N LYS A 350 20.31 3.88 4.18
CA LYS A 350 21.71 3.80 4.64
C LYS A 350 22.06 4.96 5.57
N VAL A 351 22.73 4.66 6.68
CA VAL A 351 23.31 5.64 7.61
C VAL A 351 24.82 5.48 7.63
N SER A 352 25.54 6.51 7.20
CA SER A 352 26.99 6.59 7.22
C SER A 352 27.47 7.27 8.49
N CYS A 353 28.26 6.56 9.28
CA CYS A 353 28.88 7.05 10.52
C CYS A 353 30.29 6.46 10.71
N THR A 354 31.05 7.00 11.65
CA THR A 354 32.34 6.42 12.06
C THR A 354 32.15 5.16 12.91
N GLU A 355 33.19 4.34 13.05
CA GLU A 355 33.17 3.14 13.92
C GLU A 355 32.84 3.51 15.38
N GLU A 356 33.34 4.65 15.87
CA GLU A 356 33.08 5.14 17.23
C GLU A 356 31.61 5.55 17.45
N GLN A 357 30.91 5.96 16.39
CA GLN A 357 29.50 6.39 16.44
C GLN A 357 28.52 5.23 16.25
N GLU A 358 28.95 4.10 15.69
CA GLU A 358 28.08 3.03 15.19
C GLU A 358 27.12 2.49 16.27
N SER A 359 27.62 2.24 17.49
CA SER A 359 26.79 1.78 18.62
C SER A 359 25.72 2.79 19.02
N ALA A 360 26.04 4.09 19.00
CA ALA A 360 25.07 5.15 19.31
C ALA A 360 24.01 5.26 18.20
N VAL A 361 24.42 5.14 16.94
CA VAL A 361 23.51 5.14 15.78
C VAL A 361 22.54 3.97 15.85
N HIS A 362 23.00 2.76 16.15
CA HIS A 362 22.13 1.60 16.33
C HIS A 362 21.13 1.77 17.46
N THR A 363 21.49 2.50 18.52
CA THR A 363 20.61 2.76 19.67
C THR A 363 19.43 3.66 19.29
N VAL A 364 19.63 4.63 18.39
CA VAL A 364 18.60 5.61 18.02
C VAL A 364 17.91 5.33 16.68
N ALA A 365 18.36 4.32 15.94
CA ALA A 365 17.85 3.94 14.63
C ALA A 365 16.72 2.89 14.73
N LYS A 366 15.63 3.13 14.00
CA LYS A 366 14.53 2.17 13.79
C LYS A 366 14.30 1.96 12.31
N ASN A 367 14.19 0.70 11.88
CA ASN A 367 13.97 0.31 10.48
C ASN A 367 15.03 0.92 9.53
N VAL A 368 16.30 0.70 9.82
CA VAL A 368 17.40 1.12 8.95
C VAL A 368 18.02 -0.10 8.29
N ALA A 369 18.19 -0.08 6.96
CA ALA A 369 18.66 -1.26 6.23
C ALA A 369 20.19 -1.46 6.37
N MET A 370 20.98 -0.37 6.41
CA MET A 370 22.44 -0.45 6.58
C MET A 370 22.97 0.69 7.47
N VAL A 371 23.83 0.37 8.44
CA VAL A 371 24.57 1.31 9.29
C VAL A 371 26.06 0.97 9.20
N GLY A 372 26.92 1.98 9.12
CA GLY A 372 28.37 1.81 9.20
C GLY A 372 29.16 2.78 8.33
N SER A 373 30.48 2.70 8.40
CA SER A 373 31.38 3.58 7.64
C SER A 373 31.28 3.36 6.14
N LEU A 374 31.40 4.44 5.36
CA LEU A 374 31.75 4.34 3.94
C LEU A 374 33.16 3.74 3.84
N LYS A 375 33.26 2.41 3.72
CA LYS A 375 34.49 1.78 3.26
C LYS A 375 34.78 2.31 1.85
N PRO A 376 35.95 2.92 1.59
CA PRO A 376 36.37 3.21 0.23
C PRO A 376 36.57 1.86 -0.46
N GLY A 377 35.65 1.46 -1.34
CA GLY A 377 35.75 0.22 -2.12
C GLY A 377 34.59 -0.76 -2.01
N GLU A 378 33.59 -0.52 -1.16
CA GLU A 378 32.29 -1.21 -1.28
C GLU A 378 31.27 -0.23 -1.86
N ASN A 379 30.94 -0.46 -3.13
CA ASN A 379 29.93 0.24 -3.92
C ASN A 379 28.71 0.68 -3.06
N GLY A 380 28.19 1.90 -3.17
CA GLY A 380 28.29 2.82 -4.31
C GLY A 380 29.01 4.14 -4.02
N GLY A 381 29.72 4.58 -5.06
CA GLY A 381 30.29 5.91 -5.17
C GLY A 381 31.80 5.90 -5.21
N GLU A 382 32.40 5.20 -6.20
CA GLU A 382 33.81 5.45 -6.53
C GLU A 382 34.03 6.93 -6.81
N SER A 383 35.06 7.45 -6.15
CA SER A 383 35.64 8.76 -6.35
C SER A 383 36.32 8.79 -7.71
N GLY A 384 35.54 8.96 -8.76
CA GLY A 384 36.02 9.47 -10.03
C GLY A 384 36.08 10.98 -9.94
N GLY A 385 37.27 11.57 -9.90
CA GLY A 385 37.44 13.00 -10.18
C GLY A 385 36.80 13.37 -11.53
N ILE A 386 36.72 14.66 -11.84
CA ILE A 386 36.03 15.22 -13.03
C ILE A 386 36.37 14.50 -14.35
N MET A 387 37.54 13.85 -14.45
CA MET A 387 37.95 13.02 -15.59
C MET A 387 37.35 11.59 -15.60
N GLY A 388 37.12 10.97 -14.44
CA GLY A 388 36.43 9.69 -14.28
C GLY A 388 34.92 9.79 -14.40
N MET A 389 34.33 10.95 -14.07
CA MET A 389 32.93 11.25 -14.34
C MET A 389 32.67 11.43 -15.85
N MET A 390 33.63 11.97 -16.61
CA MET A 390 33.57 11.93 -18.08
C MET A 390 33.74 10.49 -18.59
N GLY A 391 34.67 9.69 -18.07
CA GLY A 391 34.84 8.28 -18.46
C GLY A 391 33.59 7.42 -18.22
N SER A 392 32.99 7.50 -17.03
CA SER A 392 31.77 6.76 -16.71
C SER A 392 30.54 7.27 -17.46
N VAL A 393 30.42 8.58 -17.71
CA VAL A 393 29.38 9.13 -18.57
C VAL A 393 29.61 8.71 -20.02
N PHE A 394 30.85 8.67 -20.52
CA PHE A 394 31.16 8.16 -21.88
C PHE A 394 30.93 6.65 -22.01
N ASP A 395 31.17 5.86 -20.97
CA ASP A 395 30.93 4.41 -20.95
C ASP A 395 29.45 4.08 -20.76
N VAL A 396 28.71 4.85 -19.97
CA VAL A 396 27.24 4.78 -19.91
C VAL A 396 26.64 5.26 -21.23
N VAL A 397 27.15 6.35 -21.82
CA VAL A 397 26.72 6.83 -23.14
C VAL A 397 27.09 5.83 -24.24
N LYS A 398 28.22 5.11 -24.16
CA LYS A 398 28.56 4.01 -25.08
C LYS A 398 27.69 2.78 -24.85
N GLN A 399 27.43 2.39 -23.61
CA GLN A 399 26.53 1.29 -23.30
C GLN A 399 25.12 1.61 -23.80
N VAL A 400 24.62 2.83 -23.58
CA VAL A 400 23.32 3.30 -24.09
C VAL A 400 23.35 3.44 -25.62
N ALA A 401 24.43 3.92 -26.22
CA ALA A 401 24.57 4.06 -27.68
C ALA A 401 24.67 2.71 -28.43
N ASN A 402 25.15 1.66 -27.75
CA ASN A 402 25.24 0.30 -28.28
C ASN A 402 24.10 -0.62 -27.79
N THR A 403 23.10 -0.06 -27.09
CA THR A 403 21.91 -0.78 -26.63
C THR A 403 20.72 -0.42 -27.50
N SER A 404 20.18 -1.42 -28.17
CA SER A 404 18.84 -1.31 -28.77
C SER A 404 17.81 -1.47 -27.67
N MET A 405 16.86 -0.54 -27.58
CA MET A 405 15.82 -0.55 -26.55
C MET A 405 14.45 -0.61 -27.21
N ILE A 406 13.63 -1.57 -26.78
CA ILE A 406 12.23 -1.71 -27.17
C ILE A 406 11.39 -1.41 -25.93
N ASN A 407 10.54 -0.40 -26.00
CA ASN A 407 9.56 -0.08 -24.96
C ASN A 407 8.16 -0.19 -25.59
N ALA A 408 7.33 -1.10 -25.10
CA ALA A 408 5.98 -1.30 -25.63
C ALA A 408 5.03 -1.82 -24.55
N GLU A 409 3.73 -1.55 -24.62
CA GLU A 409 2.76 -2.24 -23.75
C GLU A 409 2.74 -3.74 -24.07
N LYS A 410 2.74 -4.08 -25.36
CA LYS A 410 2.85 -5.45 -25.86
C LYS A 410 3.99 -5.57 -26.87
N HIS A 411 4.86 -6.57 -26.68
CA HIS A 411 5.87 -6.95 -27.66
C HIS A 411 5.70 -8.41 -28.08
N ILE A 412 5.79 -8.69 -29.37
CA ILE A 412 5.86 -10.06 -29.92
C ILE A 412 7.27 -10.22 -30.48
N MET A 413 7.98 -11.23 -29.99
CA MET A 413 9.36 -11.49 -30.39
C MET A 413 9.46 -12.24 -31.71
#